data_AF-A0AAU9XAP6-F1
#
_entry.id   AF-A0AAU9XAP6-F1
#
_cell.length_a   1.000
_cell.length_b   1.000
_cell.length_c   1.000
_cell.angle_alpha   90.00
_cell.angle_beta   90.00
_cell.angle_gamma   90.00
#
_symmetry.space_group_name_H-M   'P 1'
#
loop_
_entity.id
_entity.type
_entity.pdbx_description
1 polymer ?
#
loop_
_entity_poly.entity_id
_entity_poly.type
_entity_poly.pdbx_seq_one_letter_code
_entity_poly.pdbx_strand_id
1 'polypeptide(L)'
;RFDVYRKVPKDLTEPTLTGAVISICSCLFIVFLLLSEFYSFINTEIVSELFVDNPTENDRLDVKLNITLPRMKCEHLGLDIQDEMGRHEVGFQENTHTEEMNHGEGCVFSCKFNINKVPGNFHVSTHGAGAQPDNPDMAHHINSLNFGSEIKDKLPGAFVALRGRNKEDVNSLSSHDYVLKIVPTIFEKLDGTTTFTYQYTWAYKDYVAYGHGGRILPAIWFRYDLSPITVKYVERRKPLYHFITTV
;
A
#
# COMPACT_ATOMS: atom_id res chain seq x y z
N ARG A 1 51.87 -4.00 -29.55
CA ARG A 1 53.29 -4.45 -29.38
C ARG A 1 53.63 -4.53 -27.90
N PHE A 2 52.82 -5.24 -27.10
CA PHE A 2 53.10 -5.57 -25.70
C PHE A 2 52.63 -7.00 -25.48
N ASP A 3 53.49 -7.94 -25.85
CA ASP A 3 53.40 -9.34 -25.47
C ASP A 3 54.78 -9.65 -24.88
N VAL A 4 54.86 -9.64 -23.55
CA VAL A 4 56.12 -9.71 -22.77
C VAL A 4 56.71 -11.12 -22.79
N TYR A 5 55.96 -12.12 -23.25
CA TYR A 5 56.36 -13.52 -23.27
C TYR A 5 56.78 -13.99 -24.67
N ARG A 6 57.85 -14.80 -24.72
CA ARG A 6 58.32 -15.45 -25.95
C ARG A 6 57.28 -16.49 -26.38
N LYS A 7 56.64 -16.29 -27.53
CA LYS A 7 55.67 -17.24 -28.09
C LYS A 7 56.29 -18.63 -28.20
N VAL A 8 55.58 -19.63 -27.71
CA VAL A 8 56.02 -21.02 -27.73
C VAL A 8 56.12 -21.50 -29.19
N PRO A 9 57.20 -22.19 -29.59
CA PRO A 9 57.32 -22.78 -30.92
C PRO A 9 56.12 -23.68 -31.23
N LYS A 10 55.60 -23.63 -32.46
CA LYS A 10 54.42 -24.41 -32.88
C LYS A 10 54.61 -25.92 -32.75
N ASP A 11 55.87 -26.37 -32.76
CA ASP A 11 56.28 -27.78 -32.64
C ASP A 11 56.14 -28.34 -31.21
N LEU A 12 55.91 -27.47 -30.22
CA LEU A 12 55.69 -27.82 -28.82
C LEU A 12 54.23 -27.62 -28.37
N THR A 13 53.34 -27.24 -29.29
CA THR A 13 51.92 -26.98 -29.02
C THR A 13 51.05 -27.88 -29.89
N GLU A 14 50.48 -28.94 -29.31
CA GLU A 14 49.43 -29.72 -29.98
C GLU A 14 48.05 -29.12 -29.68
N PRO A 15 47.29 -28.67 -30.70
CA PRO A 15 45.94 -28.19 -30.49
C PRO A 15 45.02 -29.35 -30.13
N THR A 16 44.38 -29.30 -28.96
CA THR A 16 43.39 -30.29 -28.53
C THR A 16 41.97 -29.78 -28.76
N LEU A 17 41.11 -30.62 -29.36
CA LEU A 17 39.70 -30.30 -29.59
C LEU A 17 38.98 -30.00 -28.26
N THR A 18 39.28 -30.78 -27.21
CA THR A 18 38.72 -30.60 -25.87
C THR A 18 39.08 -29.23 -25.26
N GLY A 19 40.33 -28.79 -25.43
CA GLY A 19 40.77 -27.47 -24.96
C GLY A 19 40.07 -26.32 -25.68
N ALA A 20 39.79 -26.47 -26.99
CA ALA A 20 39.02 -25.50 -27.76
C ALA A 20 37.56 -25.41 -27.28
N VAL A 21 36.90 -26.55 -27.02
CA VAL A 21 35.53 -26.59 -26.49
C VAL A 21 35.46 -25.92 -25.12
N ILE A 22 36.36 -26.29 -24.20
CA ILE A 22 36.41 -25.68 -22.85
C ILE A 22 36.60 -24.15 -22.96
N SER A 23 37.52 -23.69 -23.81
CA SER A 23 37.78 -22.26 -24.00
C SER A 23 36.54 -21.51 -24.54
N ILE A 24 35.81 -22.10 -25.50
CA ILE A 24 34.57 -21.51 -26.03
C ILE A 24 33.50 -21.43 -24.94
N CYS A 25 33.30 -22.52 -24.18
CA CYS A 25 32.34 -22.54 -23.07
C CYS A 25 32.68 -21.49 -22.00
N SER A 26 33.96 -21.36 -21.64
CA SER A 26 34.42 -20.34 -20.68
C SER A 26 34.19 -18.92 -21.20
N CYS A 27 34.50 -18.63 -22.47
CA CYS A 27 34.22 -17.33 -23.06
C CYS A 27 32.72 -16.99 -23.07
N LEU A 28 31.87 -17.95 -23.44
CA LEU A 28 30.42 -17.76 -23.43
C LEU A 28 29.90 -17.49 -22.01
N PHE A 29 30.41 -18.20 -21.02
CA PHE A 29 30.04 -17.99 -19.62
C PHE A 29 30.47 -16.62 -19.10
N ILE A 30 31.69 -16.17 -19.40
CA ILE A 30 32.20 -14.84 -19.03
C ILE A 30 31.36 -13.74 -19.69
N VAL A 31 31.03 -13.88 -20.98
CA VAL A 31 30.17 -12.91 -21.69
C VAL A 31 28.77 -12.87 -21.07
N PHE A 32 28.21 -14.02 -20.71
CA PHE A 32 26.93 -14.09 -20.02
C PHE A 32 26.95 -13.35 -18.68
N LEU A 33 27.96 -13.59 -17.84
CA LEU A 33 28.12 -12.89 -16.55
C LEU A 33 28.27 -11.39 -16.74
N LEU A 34 29.09 -10.95 -17.70
CA LEU A 34 29.30 -9.53 -17.98
C LEU A 34 28.02 -8.84 -18.44
N LEU A 35 27.24 -9.47 -19.32
CA LEU A 35 25.95 -8.93 -19.76
C LEU A 35 24.94 -8.88 -18.59
N SER A 36 24.95 -9.87 -17.71
CA SER A 36 24.09 -9.91 -16.53
C SER A 36 24.44 -8.80 -15.53
N GLU A 37 25.73 -8.63 -15.21
CA GLU A 37 26.21 -7.56 -14.33
C GLU A 37 25.98 -6.17 -14.95
N PHE A 38 26.19 -6.02 -16.25
CA PHE A 38 25.92 -4.76 -16.96
C PHE A 38 24.43 -4.41 -16.92
N TYR A 39 23.55 -5.39 -17.13
CA TYR A 39 22.11 -5.19 -16.97
C TYR A 39 21.74 -4.80 -15.54
N SER A 40 22.33 -5.47 -14.54
CA SER A 40 22.15 -5.17 -13.11
C SER A 40 22.67 -3.77 -12.73
N PHE A 41 23.73 -3.29 -13.37
CA PHE A 41 24.31 -1.96 -13.16
C PHE A 41 23.46 -0.84 -13.77
N ILE A 42 22.84 -1.07 -14.93
CA ILE A 42 21.94 -0.09 -15.57
C ILE A 42 20.63 0.06 -14.79
N ASN A 43 20.12 -1.04 -14.23
CA ASN A 43 18.90 -1.01 -13.45
C ASN A 43 19.10 -0.36 -12.08
N THR A 44 18.07 0.32 -11.62
CA THR A 44 18.04 0.97 -10.31
C THR A 44 17.63 -0.02 -9.22
N GLU A 45 18.11 0.24 -8.00
CA GLU A 45 17.69 -0.50 -6.82
C GLU A 45 16.94 0.42 -5.86
N ILE A 46 15.91 -0.12 -5.20
CA ILE A 46 15.14 0.59 -4.18
C ILE A 46 15.67 0.15 -2.82
N VAL A 47 16.20 1.09 -2.05
CA VAL A 47 16.72 0.86 -0.70
C VAL A 47 15.77 1.48 0.32
N SER A 48 15.45 0.76 1.38
CA SER A 48 14.60 1.26 2.47
C SER A 48 15.44 1.72 3.66
N GLU A 49 15.21 2.95 4.11
CA GLU A 49 15.77 3.55 5.31
C GLU A 49 14.64 3.83 6.32
N LEU A 50 14.92 3.73 7.62
CA LEU A 50 13.96 4.00 8.69
C LEU A 50 14.42 5.20 9.50
N PHE A 51 13.51 6.12 9.78
CA PHE A 51 13.78 7.29 10.59
C PHE A 51 12.55 7.69 11.43
N VAL A 52 12.80 8.48 12.48
CA VAL A 52 11.78 8.92 13.43
C VAL A 52 11.53 10.41 13.16
N ASP A 53 10.65 10.68 12.21
CA ASP A 53 10.18 12.04 11.97
C ASP A 53 8.85 12.03 11.21
N ASN A 54 8.05 13.09 11.38
CA ASN A 54 6.84 13.29 10.58
C ASN A 54 7.27 13.86 9.22
N PRO A 55 7.07 13.11 8.13
CA PRO A 55 7.66 13.48 6.85
C PRO A 55 6.96 14.68 6.17
N THR A 56 5.81 15.12 6.69
CA THR A 56 5.01 16.19 6.08
C THR A 56 4.62 17.23 7.12
N GLU A 57 4.79 18.51 6.78
CA GLU A 57 4.42 19.67 7.63
C GLU A 57 2.91 19.80 7.85
N ASN A 58 2.08 19.14 7.04
CA ASN A 58 0.62 19.18 7.20
C ASN A 58 0.17 18.35 8.40
N ASP A 59 -0.69 18.88 9.27
CA ASP A 59 -1.22 18.17 10.43
C ASP A 59 -2.36 17.19 10.08
N ARG A 60 -2.85 17.25 8.84
CA ARG A 60 -3.95 16.42 8.34
C ARG A 60 -3.48 15.38 7.33
N LEU A 61 -4.19 14.26 7.31
CA LEU A 61 -3.99 13.14 6.40
C LEU A 61 -5.22 12.99 5.51
N ASP A 62 -5.01 13.04 4.19
CA ASP A 62 -6.05 12.71 3.20
C ASP A 62 -6.40 11.22 3.25
N VAL A 63 -7.69 10.91 3.23
CA VAL A 63 -8.23 9.55 3.19
C VAL A 63 -9.19 9.44 2.01
N LYS A 64 -9.10 8.35 1.27
CA LYS A 64 -10.07 7.97 0.24
C LYS A 64 -10.61 6.59 0.56
N LEU A 65 -11.90 6.51 0.89
CA LEU A 65 -12.60 5.26 1.14
C LEU A 65 -13.58 5.01 -0.01
N ASN A 66 -13.55 3.80 -0.56
CA ASN A 66 -14.54 3.29 -1.49
C ASN A 66 -15.00 1.91 -0.99
N ILE A 67 -16.27 1.82 -0.64
CA ILE A 67 -16.90 0.65 -0.03
C ILE A 67 -18.27 0.43 -0.66
N THR A 68 -18.63 -0.82 -0.91
CA THR A 68 -19.93 -1.23 -1.45
C THR A 68 -20.72 -1.93 -0.36
N LEU A 69 -21.99 -1.54 -0.18
CA LEU A 69 -22.94 -2.19 0.71
C LEU A 69 -24.13 -2.67 -0.14
N PRO A 70 -24.22 -3.98 -0.47
CA PRO A 70 -25.21 -4.48 -1.43
C PRO A 70 -26.65 -4.50 -0.91
N ARG A 71 -26.84 -4.41 0.42
CA ARG A 71 -28.13 -4.51 1.12
C ARG A 71 -28.49 -3.23 1.90
N MET A 72 -27.88 -2.10 1.57
CA MET A 72 -28.14 -0.80 2.17
C MET A 72 -28.26 0.29 1.11
N LYS A 73 -29.29 1.13 1.25
CA LYS A 73 -29.48 2.30 0.40
C LYS A 73 -28.51 3.41 0.74
N CYS A 74 -28.14 4.22 -0.26
CA CYS A 74 -27.22 5.34 -0.07
C CYS A 74 -27.73 6.44 0.87
N GLU A 75 -29.05 6.66 0.92
CA GLU A 75 -29.68 7.66 1.80
C GLU A 75 -29.56 7.33 3.30
N HIS A 76 -29.24 6.08 3.62
CA HIS A 76 -29.09 5.56 4.98
C HIS A 76 -27.63 5.45 5.43
N LEU A 77 -26.67 5.96 4.64
CA LEU A 77 -25.26 5.87 4.96
C LEU A 77 -24.67 7.26 5.19
N GLY A 78 -23.96 7.40 6.31
CA GLY A 78 -23.16 8.56 6.65
C GLY A 78 -21.75 8.14 7.04
N LEU A 79 -20.81 9.08 6.94
CA LEU A 79 -19.44 8.94 7.43
C LEU A 79 -19.28 9.81 8.67
N ASP A 80 -18.88 9.20 9.78
CA ASP A 80 -18.60 9.91 11.02
C ASP A 80 -17.09 9.85 11.31
N ILE A 81 -16.52 10.97 11.78
CA ILE A 81 -15.09 11.10 12.08
C ILE A 81 -14.95 11.50 13.55
N GLN A 82 -14.09 10.81 14.29
CA GLN A 82 -13.82 11.10 15.69
C GLN A 82 -12.34 10.88 16.01
N ASP A 83 -11.69 11.83 16.69
CA ASP A 83 -10.31 11.67 17.14
C ASP A 83 -10.14 11.93 18.64
N GLU A 84 -8.97 11.55 19.17
CA GLU A 84 -8.62 11.75 20.58
C GLU A 84 -8.32 13.22 20.93
N MET A 85 -8.13 14.09 19.94
CA MET A 85 -7.99 15.53 20.14
C MET A 85 -9.35 16.24 20.31
N GLY A 86 -10.46 15.50 20.25
CA GLY A 86 -11.80 16.01 20.48
C GLY A 86 -12.51 16.49 19.21
N ARG A 87 -11.98 16.24 18.01
CA ARG A 87 -12.72 16.43 16.76
C ARG A 87 -13.82 15.38 16.69
N HIS A 88 -15.04 15.83 16.45
CA HIS A 88 -16.17 14.96 16.18
C HIS A 88 -17.03 15.57 15.09
N GLU A 89 -17.06 14.93 13.92
CA GLU A 89 -17.87 15.33 12.77
C GLU A 89 -18.84 14.20 12.46
N VAL A 90 -20.14 14.51 12.46
CA VAL A 90 -21.22 13.56 12.22
C VAL A 90 -21.78 13.81 10.82
N GLY A 91 -21.99 12.74 10.05
CA GLY A 91 -22.62 12.80 8.73
C GLY A 91 -21.82 13.61 7.71
N PHE A 92 -20.50 13.42 7.66
CA PHE A 92 -19.63 14.08 6.70
C PHE A 92 -20.08 13.78 5.27
N GLN A 93 -20.50 14.83 4.56
CA GLN A 93 -21.12 14.73 3.23
C GLN A 93 -20.28 15.38 2.12
N GLU A 94 -19.32 16.24 2.46
CA GLU A 94 -18.46 16.89 1.47
C GLU A 94 -17.64 15.86 0.69
N ASN A 95 -17.47 16.03 -0.62
CA ASN A 95 -16.71 15.10 -1.48
C ASN A 95 -17.12 13.62 -1.34
N THR A 96 -18.39 13.38 -1.02
CA THR A 96 -18.99 12.04 -1.00
C THR A 96 -19.76 11.81 -2.29
N HIS A 97 -19.45 10.71 -2.96
CA HIS A 97 -20.09 10.24 -4.18
C HIS A 97 -20.73 8.88 -3.90
N THR A 98 -22.03 8.79 -4.14
CA THR A 98 -22.81 7.58 -3.92
C THR A 98 -23.44 7.12 -5.22
N GLU A 99 -23.27 5.84 -5.57
CA GLU A 99 -23.93 5.23 -6.71
C GLU A 99 -24.89 4.14 -6.23
N GLU A 100 -26.14 4.20 -6.68
CA GLU A 100 -27.12 3.17 -6.36
C GLU A 100 -26.82 1.85 -7.09
N MET A 101 -27.05 0.74 -6.40
CA MET A 101 -26.94 -0.62 -6.94
C MET A 101 -28.24 -1.39 -6.74
N ASN A 102 -28.43 -2.47 -7.49
CA ASN A 102 -29.54 -3.40 -7.33
C ASN A 102 -30.92 -2.70 -7.29
N HIS A 103 -31.20 -1.82 -8.26
CA HIS A 103 -32.45 -1.04 -8.30
C HIS A 103 -32.70 -0.18 -7.04
N GLY A 104 -31.64 0.32 -6.40
CA GLY A 104 -31.72 1.20 -5.23
C GLY A 104 -31.73 0.47 -3.89
N GLU A 105 -31.48 -0.84 -3.86
CA GLU A 105 -31.34 -1.62 -2.61
C GLU A 105 -29.90 -1.63 -2.06
N GLY A 106 -28.91 -1.37 -2.91
CA GLY A 106 -27.50 -1.31 -2.55
C GLY A 106 -26.87 0.05 -2.83
N CYS A 107 -25.67 0.26 -2.29
CA CYS A 107 -24.92 1.49 -2.45
C CYS A 107 -23.43 1.25 -2.66
N VAL A 108 -22.84 1.92 -3.65
CA VAL A 108 -21.39 2.18 -3.69
C VAL A 108 -21.16 3.53 -3.01
N PHE A 109 -20.49 3.52 -1.87
CA PHE A 109 -20.17 4.69 -1.07
C PHE A 109 -18.70 5.05 -1.24
N SER A 110 -18.42 6.17 -1.91
CA SER A 110 -17.07 6.69 -2.13
C SER A 110 -16.92 8.06 -1.47
N CYS A 111 -15.97 8.22 -0.56
CA CYS A 111 -15.76 9.48 0.14
C CYS A 111 -14.27 9.86 0.18
N LYS A 112 -14.01 11.16 0.06
CA LYS A 112 -12.68 11.75 0.25
C LYS A 112 -12.74 12.77 1.39
N PHE A 113 -11.96 12.55 2.43
CA PHE A 113 -12.00 13.35 3.65
C PHE A 113 -10.60 13.47 4.27
N ASN A 114 -10.48 14.33 5.29
CA ASN A 114 -9.23 14.53 6.01
C ASN A 114 -9.38 14.14 7.46
N ILE A 115 -8.43 13.35 7.98
CA ILE A 115 -8.31 13.02 9.40
C ILE A 115 -7.10 13.73 10.01
N ASN A 116 -7.14 13.97 11.31
CA ASN A 116 -5.97 14.49 12.01
C ASN A 116 -4.95 13.35 12.20
N LYS A 117 -3.65 13.70 12.23
CA LYS A 117 -2.54 12.75 12.46
C LYS A 117 -2.40 12.34 13.94
N VAL A 118 -3.51 12.02 14.57
CA VAL A 118 -3.60 11.50 15.94
C VAL A 118 -4.48 10.26 15.96
N PRO A 119 -4.33 9.35 16.93
CA PRO A 119 -5.20 8.20 17.06
C PRO A 119 -6.68 8.61 17.05
N GLY A 120 -7.49 7.81 16.35
CA GLY A 120 -8.89 8.12 16.14
C GLY A 120 -9.64 7.01 15.41
N ASN A 121 -10.84 7.33 14.96
CA ASN A 121 -11.64 6.48 14.13
C ASN A 121 -12.47 7.28 13.13
N PHE A 122 -12.74 6.66 12.00
CA PHE A 122 -13.86 7.05 11.16
C PHE A 122 -14.73 5.82 10.96
N HIS A 123 -16.03 6.01 10.79
CA HIS A 123 -16.93 4.89 10.66
C HIS A 123 -18.09 5.20 9.71
N VAL A 124 -18.50 4.19 8.97
CA VAL A 124 -19.70 4.25 8.12
C VAL A 124 -20.87 3.73 8.95
N SER A 125 -21.91 4.54 9.08
CA SER A 125 -22.99 4.30 10.01
C SER A 125 -24.34 4.74 9.42
N THR A 126 -25.45 4.31 10.02
CA THR A 126 -26.76 4.89 9.71
C THR A 126 -27.03 6.15 10.48
N HIS A 127 -26.45 6.34 11.67
CA HIS A 127 -26.76 7.48 12.54
C HIS A 127 -26.18 8.80 12.02
N GLY A 128 -25.16 8.75 11.16
CA GLY A 128 -24.68 9.90 10.39
C GLY A 128 -25.55 10.26 9.18
N ALA A 129 -26.59 9.49 8.86
CA ALA A 129 -27.44 9.71 7.68
C ALA A 129 -28.74 10.45 8.02
N GLY A 130 -29.29 11.17 7.04
CA GLY A 130 -30.54 11.92 7.19
C GLY A 130 -31.81 11.06 7.36
N ALA A 131 -31.73 9.78 6.97
CA ALA A 131 -32.82 8.82 7.11
C ALA A 131 -32.31 7.53 7.78
N GLN A 132 -33.09 6.96 8.69
CA GLN A 132 -32.77 5.68 9.34
C GLN A 132 -33.51 4.52 8.65
N PRO A 133 -32.83 3.38 8.40
CA PRO A 133 -33.50 2.17 7.93
C PRO A 133 -34.15 1.41 9.09
N ASP A 134 -35.23 0.69 8.80
CA ASP A 134 -35.88 -0.18 9.80
C ASP A 134 -34.98 -1.35 10.24
N ASN A 135 -34.25 -1.94 9.27
CA ASN A 135 -33.35 -3.07 9.49
C ASN A 135 -31.97 -2.77 8.86
N PRO A 136 -30.98 -2.31 9.65
CA PRO A 136 -29.65 -2.03 9.12
C PRO A 136 -28.87 -3.33 8.85
N ASP A 137 -28.29 -3.42 7.66
CA ASP A 137 -27.42 -4.52 7.22
C ASP A 137 -26.02 -3.99 6.87
N MET A 138 -25.03 -4.28 7.72
CA MET A 138 -23.67 -3.77 7.54
C MET A 138 -22.76 -4.70 6.72
N ALA A 139 -23.33 -5.68 6.02
CA ALA A 139 -22.60 -6.46 5.03
C ALA A 139 -22.02 -5.57 3.93
N HIS A 140 -20.74 -5.76 3.64
CA HIS A 140 -20.02 -4.84 2.78
C HIS A 140 -18.84 -5.49 2.07
N HIS A 141 -18.40 -4.83 0.99
CA HIS A 141 -17.21 -5.11 0.24
C HIS A 141 -16.34 -3.86 0.17
N ILE A 142 -15.11 -3.92 0.69
CA ILE A 142 -14.17 -2.80 0.66
C ILE A 142 -13.47 -2.79 -0.70
N ASN A 143 -13.82 -1.84 -1.56
CA ASN A 143 -13.18 -1.68 -2.86
C ASN A 143 -11.76 -1.15 -2.69
N SER A 144 -11.58 -0.06 -1.94
CA SER A 144 -10.25 0.47 -1.59
C SER A 144 -10.31 1.41 -0.40
N LEU A 145 -9.23 1.46 0.36
CA LEU A 145 -8.98 2.46 1.39
C LEU A 145 -7.54 2.95 1.21
N ASN A 146 -7.38 4.23 0.92
CA ASN A 146 -6.08 4.83 0.62
C ASN A 146 -5.82 6.00 1.57
N PHE A 147 -4.57 6.15 1.98
CA PHE A 147 -4.09 7.23 2.84
C PHE A 147 -3.01 8.04 2.11
N GLY A 148 -3.19 9.34 2.01
CA GLY A 148 -2.29 10.25 1.29
C GLY A 148 -2.32 10.09 -0.23
N SER A 149 -1.19 10.37 -0.87
CA SER A 149 -1.06 10.29 -2.33
C SER A 149 -0.91 8.84 -2.80
N GLU A 150 -1.56 8.52 -3.93
CA GLU A 150 -1.43 7.22 -4.59
C GLU A 150 -0.09 7.11 -5.31
N ILE A 151 0.64 6.02 -5.06
CA ILE A 151 1.87 5.70 -5.76
C ILE A 151 1.59 4.67 -6.86
N LYS A 152 2.03 4.96 -8.10
CA LYS A 152 1.94 4.04 -9.24
C LYS A 152 3.17 3.13 -9.37
N ASP A 153 4.27 3.54 -8.77
CA ASP A 153 5.53 2.81 -8.78
C ASP A 153 5.43 1.53 -7.94
N LYS A 154 6.08 0.44 -8.39
CA LYS A 154 6.06 -0.86 -7.69
C LYS A 154 6.96 -0.81 -6.47
N LEU A 155 6.42 -0.31 -5.36
CA LEU A 155 7.09 -0.33 -4.06
C LEU A 155 6.77 -1.60 -3.28
N PRO A 156 7.75 -2.17 -2.55
CA PRO A 156 7.49 -3.27 -1.64
C PRO A 156 6.69 -2.75 -0.44
N GLY A 157 5.42 -3.17 -0.30
CA GLY A 157 4.58 -2.75 0.81
C GLY A 157 3.09 -2.95 0.55
N ALA A 158 2.28 -2.80 1.61
CA ALA A 158 0.83 -2.90 1.56
C ALA A 158 0.19 -1.50 1.66
N PHE A 159 0.15 -0.77 0.54
CA PHE A 159 -0.43 0.58 0.47
C PHE A 159 -1.96 0.59 0.43
N VAL A 160 -2.58 -0.50 -0.04
CA VAL A 160 -4.04 -0.67 -0.10
C VAL A 160 -4.41 -2.05 0.44
N ALA A 161 -4.05 -2.32 1.70
CA ALA A 161 -4.11 -3.65 2.30
C ALA A 161 -5.54 -4.24 2.40
N LEU A 162 -6.56 -3.39 2.39
CA LEU A 162 -7.99 -3.77 2.42
C LEU A 162 -8.64 -3.87 1.03
N ARG A 163 -7.89 -3.73 -0.06
CA ARG A 163 -8.45 -3.79 -1.42
C ARG A 163 -9.16 -5.13 -1.67
N GLY A 164 -10.41 -5.08 -2.12
CA GLY A 164 -11.21 -6.24 -2.52
C GLY A 164 -11.59 -7.17 -1.37
N ARG A 165 -11.71 -6.67 -0.14
CA ARG A 165 -12.09 -7.49 1.01
C ARG A 165 -13.61 -7.58 1.10
N ASN A 166 -14.15 -8.80 1.01
CA ASN A 166 -15.58 -9.06 1.13
C ASN A 166 -15.95 -9.51 2.56
N LYS A 167 -17.04 -8.95 3.10
CA LYS A 167 -17.68 -9.31 4.37
C LYS A 167 -19.20 -9.50 4.24
N GLU A 168 -19.67 -9.92 3.06
CA GLU A 168 -21.08 -10.18 2.77
C GLU A 168 -21.65 -11.42 3.47
N ASP A 169 -20.80 -12.40 3.78
CA ASP A 169 -21.16 -13.68 4.41
C ASP A 169 -21.30 -13.61 5.94
N VAL A 170 -20.92 -12.47 6.53
CA VAL A 170 -21.02 -12.25 7.99
C VAL A 170 -22.44 -11.87 8.35
N ASN A 171 -22.83 -12.09 9.61
CA ASN A 171 -24.11 -11.63 10.13
C ASN A 171 -24.33 -10.14 9.81
N SER A 172 -25.35 -9.85 8.99
CA SER A 172 -25.81 -8.51 8.59
C SER A 172 -25.94 -7.53 9.75
N LEU A 173 -26.22 -8.06 10.93
CA LEU A 173 -26.49 -7.33 12.14
C LEU A 173 -25.24 -7.04 12.99
N SER A 174 -24.07 -7.55 12.61
CA SER A 174 -22.82 -7.29 13.32
C SER A 174 -22.26 -5.91 13.00
N SER A 175 -21.65 -5.29 14.00
CA SER A 175 -20.68 -4.21 13.79
C SER A 175 -19.36 -4.81 13.33
N HIS A 176 -18.67 -4.10 12.45
CA HIS A 176 -17.38 -4.50 11.92
C HIS A 176 -16.31 -3.52 12.38
N ASP A 177 -15.28 -4.02 13.08
CA ASP A 177 -14.17 -3.20 13.56
C ASP A 177 -12.89 -3.56 12.80
N TYR A 178 -12.39 -2.62 12.03
CA TYR A 178 -11.07 -2.62 11.41
C TYR A 178 -10.11 -1.77 12.23
N VAL A 179 -9.06 -2.41 12.76
CA VAL A 179 -7.99 -1.73 13.49
C VAL A 179 -6.82 -1.56 12.54
N LEU A 180 -6.46 -0.32 12.24
CA LEU A 180 -5.46 0.08 11.26
C LEU A 180 -4.23 0.65 11.96
N LYS A 181 -3.04 0.16 11.62
CA LYS A 181 -1.77 0.79 12.00
C LYS A 181 -1.15 1.43 10.78
N ILE A 182 -1.20 2.75 10.71
CA ILE A 182 -0.72 3.55 9.58
C ILE A 182 0.75 3.87 9.78
N VAL A 183 1.56 3.68 8.73
CA VAL A 183 3.00 3.96 8.71
C VAL A 183 3.26 4.97 7.59
N PRO A 184 3.79 6.17 7.91
CA PRO A 184 4.19 7.13 6.89
C PRO A 184 5.32 6.55 6.02
N THR A 185 5.23 6.80 4.72
CA THR A 185 6.19 6.31 3.74
C THR A 185 6.59 7.43 2.78
N ILE A 186 7.89 7.67 2.64
CA ILE A 186 8.45 8.56 1.61
C ILE A 186 9.00 7.70 0.48
N PHE A 187 8.74 8.11 -0.76
CA PHE A 187 9.45 7.60 -1.92
C PHE A 187 10.24 8.72 -2.60
N GLU A 188 11.56 8.54 -2.70
CA GLU A 188 12.49 9.46 -3.36
C GLU A 188 13.05 8.82 -4.64
N LYS A 189 12.81 9.47 -5.77
CA LYS A 189 13.30 9.05 -7.09
C LYS A 189 14.71 9.56 -7.33
N LEU A 190 15.37 9.02 -8.36
CA LEU A 190 16.71 9.46 -8.77
C LEU A 190 16.82 10.94 -9.14
N ASP A 191 15.72 11.57 -9.55
CA ASP A 191 15.66 13.00 -9.88
C ASP A 191 15.52 13.90 -8.64
N GLY A 192 15.46 13.31 -7.44
CA GLY A 192 15.24 14.01 -6.18
C GLY A 192 13.77 14.33 -5.90
N THR A 193 12.83 13.94 -6.77
CA THR A 193 11.41 14.10 -6.50
C THR A 193 10.98 13.17 -5.37
N THR A 194 10.32 13.75 -4.37
CA THR A 194 9.82 13.02 -3.20
C THR A 194 8.30 12.95 -3.25
N THR A 195 7.76 11.76 -2.98
CA THR A 195 6.32 11.51 -2.88
C THR A 195 6.02 10.98 -1.49
N PHE A 196 5.04 11.59 -0.83
CA PHE A 196 4.59 11.20 0.51
C PHE A 196 3.33 10.34 0.40
N THR A 197 3.39 9.14 0.96
CA THR A 197 2.28 8.21 1.01
C THR A 197 2.23 7.54 2.38
N TYR A 198 1.25 6.67 2.59
CA TYR A 198 1.09 5.95 3.83
C TYR A 198 0.76 4.49 3.51
N GLN A 199 1.49 3.58 4.13
CA GLN A 199 1.14 2.17 4.15
C GLN A 199 0.41 1.84 5.45
N TYR A 200 -0.32 0.74 5.50
CA TYR A 200 -0.98 0.35 6.74
C TYR A 200 -1.16 -1.15 6.84
N THR A 201 -1.15 -1.64 8.09
CA THR A 201 -1.60 -3.00 8.42
C THR A 201 -2.99 -2.92 9.03
N TRP A 202 -3.71 -4.04 9.00
CA TRP A 202 -5.07 -4.11 9.52
C TRP A 202 -5.32 -5.40 10.29
N ALA A 203 -6.20 -5.32 11.28
CA ALA A 203 -6.83 -6.43 11.95
C ALA A 203 -8.35 -6.25 11.91
N TYR A 204 -9.10 -7.35 11.96
CA TYR A 204 -10.55 -7.35 11.82
C TYR A 204 -11.21 -8.15 12.95
N LYS A 205 -12.31 -7.62 13.48
CA LYS A 205 -13.24 -8.34 14.36
C LYS A 205 -14.68 -7.90 14.04
N ASP A 206 -15.64 -8.78 14.26
CA ASP A 206 -17.06 -8.43 14.25
C ASP A 206 -17.75 -8.85 15.55
N TYR A 207 -18.80 -8.11 15.92
CA TYR A 207 -19.54 -8.34 17.15
C TYR A 207 -20.93 -7.71 17.06
N VAL A 208 -21.86 -8.26 17.83
CA VAL A 208 -23.17 -7.65 18.08
C VAL A 208 -23.14 -7.05 19.48
N ALA A 209 -23.31 -5.73 19.57
CA ALA A 209 -23.32 -5.02 20.83
C ALA A 209 -24.74 -4.78 21.36
N TYR A 210 -24.93 -5.02 22.67
CA TYR A 210 -26.17 -4.77 23.39
C TYR A 210 -25.92 -3.74 24.49
N GLY A 211 -26.79 -2.73 24.58
CA GLY A 211 -26.81 -1.71 25.64
C GLY A 211 -28.04 -1.84 26.54
N HIS A 212 -28.17 -0.94 27.51
CA HIS A 212 -29.29 -0.94 28.47
C HIS A 212 -30.67 -0.77 27.81
N GLY A 213 -30.73 -0.13 26.63
CA GLY A 213 -31.97 0.09 25.86
C GLY A 213 -32.20 -0.90 24.72
N GLY A 214 -31.46 -2.00 24.66
CA GLY A 214 -31.53 -2.97 23.55
C GLY A 214 -30.26 -2.95 22.70
N ARG A 215 -30.38 -3.35 21.43
CA ARG A 215 -29.23 -3.52 20.54
C ARG A 215 -28.69 -2.16 20.09
N ILE A 216 -27.36 -1.99 20.14
CA ILE A 216 -26.69 -0.79 19.61
C ILE A 216 -26.70 -0.87 18.08
N LEU A 217 -26.92 0.28 17.41
CA LEU A 217 -26.92 0.35 15.95
C LEU A 217 -25.56 -0.13 15.40
N PRO A 218 -25.55 -1.07 14.44
CA PRO A 218 -24.32 -1.58 13.87
C PRO A 218 -23.65 -0.50 13.01
N ALA A 219 -22.33 -0.57 12.90
CA ALA A 219 -21.55 0.33 12.06
C ALA A 219 -20.25 -0.35 11.62
N ILE A 220 -19.61 0.21 10.58
CA ILE A 220 -18.33 -0.24 10.04
C ILE A 220 -17.26 0.73 10.51
N TRP A 221 -16.50 0.34 11.52
CA TRP A 221 -15.48 1.15 12.19
C TRP A 221 -14.10 0.94 11.58
N PHE A 222 -13.42 2.04 11.30
CA PHE A 222 -12.01 2.09 10.95
C PHE A 222 -11.27 2.86 12.04
N ARG A 223 -10.78 2.13 13.04
CA ARG A 223 -9.95 2.66 14.12
C ARG A 223 -8.53 2.74 13.62
N TYR A 224 -7.89 3.90 13.70
CA TYR A 224 -6.56 4.10 13.16
C TYR A 224 -5.61 4.67 14.22
N ASP A 225 -4.36 4.27 14.11
CA ASP A 225 -3.24 4.76 14.92
C ASP A 225 -2.02 4.94 14.00
N LEU A 226 -1.24 6.00 14.23
CA LEU A 226 -0.05 6.31 13.43
C LEU A 226 1.20 5.71 14.08
N SER A 227 2.10 5.19 13.24
CA SER A 227 3.44 4.77 13.66
C SER A 227 4.35 5.99 13.81
N PRO A 228 5.16 6.06 14.87
CA PRO A 228 6.16 7.12 15.01
C PRO A 228 7.37 6.93 14.08
N ILE A 229 7.45 5.79 13.38
CA ILE A 229 8.54 5.45 12.44
C ILE A 229 8.04 5.69 11.02
N THR A 230 8.87 6.36 10.23
CA THR A 230 8.67 6.58 8.80
C THR A 230 9.62 5.72 7.97
N VAL A 231 9.10 5.13 6.89
CA VAL A 231 9.88 4.34 5.93
C VAL A 231 10.23 5.19 4.72
N LYS A 232 11.52 5.35 4.42
CA LYS A 232 12.00 6.05 3.22
C LYS A 232 12.49 5.05 2.19
N TYR A 233 11.82 4.96 1.06
CA TYR A 233 12.32 4.24 -0.11
C TYR A 233 13.09 5.21 -1.00
N VAL A 234 14.36 4.92 -1.26
CA VAL A 234 15.22 5.72 -2.12
C VAL A 234 15.63 4.89 -3.33
N GLU A 235 15.37 5.39 -4.54
CA GLU A 235 15.97 4.84 -5.74
C GLU A 235 17.45 5.22 -5.81
N ARG A 236 18.33 4.23 -5.87
CA ARG A 236 19.78 4.43 -6.03
C ARG A 236 20.28 3.70 -7.27
N ARG A 237 21.35 4.25 -7.86
CA ARG A 237 22.16 3.55 -8.85
C ARG A 237 23.33 2.89 -8.16
N LYS A 238 23.68 1.69 -8.59
CA LYS A 238 24.87 1.00 -8.12
C LYS A 238 26.10 1.82 -8.49
N PRO A 239 27.05 2.02 -7.56
CA PRO A 239 28.26 2.77 -7.85
C PRO A 239 29.18 1.97 -8.77
N LEU A 240 29.97 2.68 -9.59
CA LEU A 240 30.88 2.07 -10.58
C LEU A 240 31.87 1.06 -9.99
N TYR A 241 32.31 1.26 -8.74
CA TYR A 241 33.22 0.32 -8.08
C TYR A 241 32.59 -1.06 -7.91
N HIS A 242 31.27 -1.13 -7.67
CA HIS A 242 30.57 -2.41 -7.51
C HIS A 242 30.72 -3.25 -8.78
N PHE A 243 30.45 -2.64 -9.94
CA PHE A 243 30.60 -3.29 -11.26
C PHE A 243 32.03 -3.77 -11.53
N ILE A 244 33.05 -2.97 -11.17
CA ILE A 244 34.45 -3.34 -11.38
C ILE A 244 34.88 -4.49 -10.47
N THR A 245 34.32 -4.60 -9.27
CA THR A 245 34.68 -5.64 -8.29
C THR A 245 33.89 -6.95 -8.43
N THR A 246 32.74 -6.94 -9.10
CA THR A 246 31.90 -8.15 -9.28
C THR A 246 32.16 -8.93 -10.56
N VAL A 247 32.84 -8.35 -11.56
CA VAL A 247 33.20 -8.98 -12.84
C VAL A 247 34.56 -9.69 -12.77
#